data_AF-A0A5C7WA07-F1
#
_entry.id   AF-A0A5C7WA07-F1
#
_cell.length_a   1.000
_cell.length_b   1.000
_cell.length_c   1.000
_cell.angle_alpha   90.00
_cell.angle_beta   90.00
_cell.angle_gamma   90.00
#
_symmetry.space_group_name_H-M   'P 1'
#
loop_
_entity.id
_entity.type
_entity.pdbx_description
1 polymer ?
#
loop_
_entity_poly.entity_id
_entity_poly.type
_entity_poly.pdbx_seq_one_letter_code
_entity_poly.pdbx_strand_id
1 'polypeptide(L)'
;MSAAELLEQAEAEGVLLVLDDGRLTWEADHEPPGELLEEIRTHRLEIIEALSEANDPSQPDMEWLARLAVLLCCTPDYLLEHGYVDRHDLAEQRHIHPRFAARLIRTHPDWRPPSERSAHVREGVAPTETAEFRDQYAPAREGGLADAHSSATWLAARNALHRHAYGNCPHCYPPKDRYCVKGAELRTRYDHETHALGARNEESGA
;
A
#
# COMPACT_ATOMS: atom_id res chain seq x y z
N MET A 1 23.81 -17.95 9.31
CA MET A 1 22.37 -17.73 9.07
C MET A 1 22.26 -16.50 8.20
N SER A 2 21.35 -16.46 7.24
CA SER A 2 21.08 -15.28 6.41
C SER A 2 19.96 -14.43 7.00
N ALA A 3 19.84 -13.18 6.56
CA ALA A 3 18.75 -12.29 6.98
C ALA A 3 17.36 -12.89 6.66
N ALA A 4 17.19 -13.54 5.51
CA ALA A 4 15.92 -14.19 5.13
C ALA A 4 15.56 -15.35 6.06
N GLU A 5 16.53 -16.22 6.38
CA GLU A 5 16.34 -17.32 7.32
C GLU A 5 15.97 -16.80 8.73
N LEU A 6 16.52 -15.66 9.14
CA LEU A 6 16.19 -15.03 10.43
C LEU A 6 14.80 -14.40 10.46
N LEU A 7 14.35 -13.83 9.33
CA LEU A 7 12.99 -13.32 9.20
C LEU A 7 11.97 -14.45 9.27
N GLU A 8 12.21 -15.56 8.55
CA GLU A 8 11.36 -16.76 8.60
C GLU A 8 11.33 -17.39 10.00
N GLN A 9 12.49 -17.49 10.66
CA GLN A 9 12.57 -18.02 12.02
C GLN A 9 11.85 -17.12 13.03
N ALA A 10 11.98 -15.80 12.92
CA ALA A 10 11.28 -14.87 13.79
C ALA A 10 9.76 -14.98 13.59
N GLU A 11 9.30 -15.06 12.35
CA GLU A 11 7.87 -15.25 12.04
C GLU A 11 7.34 -16.58 12.59
N ALA A 12 8.12 -17.67 12.51
CA ALA A 12 7.77 -18.97 13.09
C ALA A 12 7.65 -18.91 14.63
N GLU A 13 8.39 -18.03 15.29
CA GLU A 13 8.27 -17.75 16.73
C GLU A 13 7.17 -16.71 17.04
N GLY A 14 6.38 -16.29 16.05
CA GLY A 14 5.33 -15.28 16.23
C GLY A 14 5.87 -13.87 16.48
N VAL A 15 7.09 -13.59 16.03
CA VAL A 15 7.77 -12.30 16.12
C VAL A 15 7.94 -11.73 14.72
N LEU A 16 7.21 -10.66 14.41
CA LEU A 16 7.41 -9.95 13.14
C LEU A 16 8.47 -8.87 13.31
N LEU A 17 9.58 -8.99 12.58
CA LEU A 17 10.62 -7.95 12.53
C LEU A 17 10.21 -6.86 11.55
N VAL A 18 10.20 -5.60 12.00
CA VAL A 18 9.77 -4.45 11.20
C VAL A 18 10.75 -3.30 11.32
N LEU A 19 10.77 -2.42 10.31
CA LEU A 19 11.49 -1.15 10.36
C LEU A 19 10.54 -0.04 10.77
N ASP A 20 10.86 0.64 11.87
CA ASP A 20 10.22 1.88 12.30
C ASP A 20 11.26 3.01 12.24
N ASP A 21 11.03 4.00 11.38
CA ASP A 21 11.98 5.11 11.11
C ASP A 21 13.44 4.63 10.86
N GLY A 22 13.58 3.56 10.07
CA GLY A 22 14.88 2.94 9.75
C GLY A 22 15.53 2.18 10.93
N ARG A 23 14.81 1.99 12.04
CA ARG A 23 15.25 1.20 13.18
C ARG A 23 14.55 -0.16 13.16
N LEU A 24 15.34 -1.22 13.30
CA LEU A 24 14.81 -2.55 13.51
C LEU A 24 14.08 -2.63 14.86
N THR A 25 12.80 -2.97 14.79
CA THR A 25 11.90 -3.23 15.93
C THR A 25 11.16 -4.55 15.69
N TRP A 26 10.31 -4.96 16.62
CA TRP A 26 9.50 -6.16 16.47
C TRP A 26 8.06 -5.93 16.96
N GLU A 27 7.12 -6.61 16.30
CA GLU A 27 5.72 -6.68 16.70
C GLU A 27 5.42 -8.09 17.22
N ALA A 28 5.16 -8.21 18.52
CA ALA A 28 4.78 -9.44 19.19
C ALA A 28 4.26 -9.17 20.62
N ASP A 29 3.45 -10.08 21.17
CA ASP A 29 3.01 -10.05 22.57
C ASP A 29 4.11 -10.46 23.58
N HIS A 30 5.30 -10.81 23.08
CA HIS A 30 6.42 -11.35 23.84
C HIS A 30 7.75 -10.94 23.21
N GLU A 31 8.81 -10.94 24.02
CA GLU A 31 10.17 -10.66 23.55
C GLU A 31 10.72 -11.86 22.76
N PRO A 32 11.53 -11.63 21.70
CA PRO A 32 12.18 -12.71 20.97
C PRO A 32 13.00 -13.60 21.92
N PRO A 33 12.99 -14.93 21.74
CA PRO A 33 13.83 -15.83 22.53
C PRO A 33 15.30 -15.39 22.52
N GLY A 34 16.01 -15.57 23.63
CA GLY A 34 17.37 -15.03 23.80
C GLY A 34 18.37 -15.44 22.70
N GLU A 35 18.26 -16.66 22.18
CA GLU A 35 19.10 -17.12 21.06
C GLU A 35 18.77 -16.38 19.76
N LEU A 36 17.47 -16.23 19.43
CA LEU A 36 17.02 -15.46 18.28
C LEU A 36 17.44 -13.99 18.38
N LEU A 37 17.37 -13.42 19.60
CA LEU A 37 17.73 -12.03 19.84
C LEU A 37 19.24 -11.77 19.65
N GLU A 38 20.10 -12.71 20.01
CA GLU A 38 21.55 -12.63 19.75
C GLU A 38 21.87 -12.77 18.26
N GLU A 39 21.17 -13.63 17.54
CA GLU A 39 21.31 -13.74 16.08
C GLU A 39 20.80 -12.49 15.36
N ILE A 40 19.66 -11.91 15.78
CA ILE A 40 19.15 -10.63 15.28
C ILE A 40 20.16 -9.51 15.50
N ARG A 41 20.81 -9.47 16.68
CA ARG A 41 21.87 -8.47 16.96
C ARG A 41 23.08 -8.65 16.06
N THR A 42 23.48 -9.91 15.82
CA THR A 42 24.63 -10.26 14.99
C THR A 42 24.41 -9.88 13.53
N HIS A 43 23.21 -10.15 13.00
CA HIS A 43 22.84 -9.92 11.59
C HIS A 43 22.03 -8.63 11.39
N ARG A 44 22.03 -7.71 12.36
CA ARG A 44 21.15 -6.53 12.39
C ARG A 44 21.19 -5.70 11.11
N LEU A 45 22.38 -5.46 10.56
CA LEU A 45 22.53 -4.63 9.36
C LEU A 45 21.97 -5.32 8.11
N GLU A 46 22.22 -6.61 7.96
CA GLU A 46 21.72 -7.43 6.84
C GLU A 46 20.18 -7.55 6.90
N ILE A 47 19.61 -7.67 8.10
CA ILE A 47 18.15 -7.66 8.32
C ILE A 47 17.56 -6.30 7.94
N ILE A 48 18.20 -5.20 8.35
CA ILE A 48 17.73 -3.85 7.98
C ILE A 48 17.78 -3.66 6.47
N GLU A 49 18.86 -4.07 5.81
CA GLU A 49 19.00 -3.98 4.36
C GLU A 49 17.92 -4.80 3.65
N ALA A 50 17.76 -6.08 4.02
CA ALA A 50 16.75 -6.96 3.44
C ALA A 50 15.32 -6.43 3.64
N LEU A 51 15.01 -5.94 4.84
CA LEU A 51 13.72 -5.30 5.11
C LEU A 51 13.56 -3.98 4.36
N SER A 52 14.64 -3.21 4.14
CA SER A 52 14.56 -1.96 3.38
C SER A 52 14.29 -2.24 1.90
N GLU A 53 15.03 -3.17 1.30
CA GLU A 53 14.81 -3.61 -0.09
C GLU A 53 13.39 -4.16 -0.30
N ALA A 54 12.87 -4.92 0.67
CA ALA A 54 11.49 -5.43 0.62
C ALA A 54 10.43 -4.33 0.81
N ASN A 55 10.77 -3.24 1.49
CA ASN A 55 9.88 -2.09 1.72
C ASN A 55 9.96 -1.04 0.60
N ASP A 56 10.98 -1.10 -0.26
CA ASP A 56 11.12 -0.15 -1.36
C ASP A 56 9.99 -0.39 -2.40
N PRO A 57 9.29 0.68 -2.81
CA PRO A 57 8.19 0.57 -3.78
C PRO A 57 8.71 0.05 -5.12
N SER A 58 8.01 -0.94 -5.68
CA SER A 58 8.36 -1.49 -6.99
C SER A 58 8.20 -0.45 -8.11
N GLN A 59 8.79 -0.68 -9.29
CA GLN A 59 8.66 0.25 -10.42
C GLN A 59 7.18 0.57 -10.79
N PRO A 60 6.24 -0.40 -10.85
CA PRO A 60 4.82 -0.10 -11.03
C PRO A 60 4.21 0.76 -9.91
N ASP A 61 4.63 0.56 -8.66
CA ASP A 61 4.17 1.37 -7.52
C ASP A 61 4.66 2.81 -7.67
N MET A 62 5.92 2.99 -8.09
CA MET A 62 6.50 4.31 -8.36
C MET A 62 5.84 5.03 -9.54
N GLU A 63 5.46 4.32 -10.61
CA GLU A 63 4.71 4.91 -11.72
C GLU A 63 3.31 5.36 -11.27
N TRP A 64 2.64 4.57 -10.44
CA TRP A 64 1.36 4.93 -9.87
C TRP A 64 1.47 6.15 -8.94
N LEU A 65 2.48 6.16 -8.06
CA LEU A 65 2.80 7.29 -7.18
C LEU A 65 3.11 8.56 -7.96
N ALA A 66 3.90 8.49 -9.02
CA ALA A 66 4.19 9.63 -9.88
C ALA A 66 2.92 10.24 -10.46
N ARG A 67 2.01 9.40 -10.96
CA ARG A 67 0.71 9.86 -11.49
C ARG A 67 -0.18 10.46 -10.40
N LEU A 68 -0.17 9.89 -9.19
CA LEU A 68 -0.88 10.43 -8.05
C LEU A 68 -0.32 11.80 -7.63
N ALA A 69 1.01 11.91 -7.55
CA ALA A 69 1.72 13.11 -7.17
C ALA A 69 1.45 14.27 -8.16
N VAL A 70 1.41 13.99 -9.47
CA VAL A 70 1.00 14.96 -10.49
C VAL A 70 -0.40 15.50 -10.23
N LEU A 71 -1.36 14.64 -9.89
CA LEU A 71 -2.74 15.07 -9.58
C LEU A 71 -2.79 15.93 -8.32
N LEU A 72 -1.96 15.64 -7.32
CA LEU A 72 -1.88 16.38 -6.07
C LEU A 72 -0.93 17.58 -6.10
N CYS A 73 -0.28 17.82 -7.26
CA CYS A 73 0.72 18.86 -7.46
C CYS A 73 1.89 18.77 -6.46
N CYS A 74 2.36 17.56 -6.18
CA CYS A 74 3.47 17.26 -5.28
C CYS A 74 4.47 16.29 -5.93
N THR A 75 5.46 15.82 -5.14
CA THR A 75 6.37 14.73 -5.52
C THR A 75 5.90 13.40 -4.91
N PRO A 76 6.31 12.25 -5.46
CA PRO A 76 6.13 10.94 -4.82
C PRO A 76 6.69 10.91 -3.39
N ASP A 77 7.92 11.42 -3.20
CA ASP A 77 8.59 11.46 -1.90
C ASP A 77 7.75 12.23 -0.87
N TYR A 78 7.13 13.35 -1.26
CA TYR A 78 6.26 14.12 -0.37
C TYR A 78 5.07 13.28 0.15
N LEU A 79 4.50 12.41 -0.69
CA LEU A 79 3.38 11.54 -0.30
C LEU A 79 3.80 10.47 0.69
N LEU A 80 5.01 9.93 0.53
CA LEU A 80 5.59 8.90 1.39
C LEU A 80 6.05 9.52 2.72
N GLU A 81 6.86 10.57 2.68
CA GLU A 81 7.43 11.26 3.85
C GLU A 81 6.36 11.77 4.82
N HIS A 82 5.23 12.22 4.29
CA HIS A 82 4.13 12.75 5.10
C HIS A 82 3.07 11.69 5.44
N GLY A 83 3.28 10.43 5.05
CA GLY A 83 2.37 9.32 5.32
C GLY A 83 0.98 9.51 4.71
N TYR A 84 0.90 10.13 3.52
CA TYR A 84 -0.36 10.22 2.76
C TYR A 84 -0.60 8.98 1.90
N VAL A 85 0.46 8.24 1.61
CA VAL A 85 0.45 6.93 0.96
C VAL A 85 1.52 6.10 1.66
N ASP A 86 1.17 4.91 2.12
CA ASP A 86 2.12 3.93 2.63
C ASP A 86 2.22 2.69 1.73
N ARG A 87 3.01 1.69 2.13
CA ARG A 87 3.17 0.44 1.36
C ARG A 87 1.86 -0.35 1.21
N HIS A 88 0.99 -0.31 2.22
CA HIS A 88 -0.29 -1.03 2.18
C HIS A 88 -1.24 -0.32 1.21
N ASP A 89 -1.27 1.02 1.23
CA ASP A 89 -1.98 1.81 0.22
C ASP A 89 -1.50 1.50 -1.20
N LEU A 90 -0.20 1.33 -1.41
CA LEU A 90 0.34 0.95 -2.72
C LEU A 90 -0.13 -0.45 -3.13
N ALA A 91 0.02 -1.44 -2.26
CA ALA A 91 -0.44 -2.80 -2.52
C ALA A 91 -1.95 -2.85 -2.83
N GLU A 92 -2.76 -2.06 -2.13
CA GLU A 92 -4.21 -2.01 -2.29
C GLU A 92 -4.64 -1.19 -3.53
N GLN A 93 -4.00 -0.04 -3.78
CA GLN A 93 -4.51 0.98 -4.69
C GLN A 93 -3.77 1.07 -6.03
N ARG A 94 -2.60 0.44 -6.19
CA ARG A 94 -1.81 0.51 -7.45
C ARG A 94 -2.57 0.07 -8.69
N HIS A 95 -3.54 -0.83 -8.54
CA HIS A 95 -4.38 -1.35 -9.63
C HIS A 95 -5.60 -0.45 -9.93
N ILE A 96 -5.81 0.61 -9.13
CA ILE A 96 -6.91 1.55 -9.25
C ILE A 96 -6.39 2.85 -9.84
N HIS A 97 -7.25 3.58 -10.56
CA HIS A 97 -6.85 4.86 -11.14
C HIS A 97 -6.45 5.88 -10.03
N PRO A 98 -5.25 6.50 -10.10
CA PRO A 98 -4.71 7.40 -9.06
C PRO A 98 -5.65 8.55 -8.63
N ARG A 99 -6.53 9.01 -9.52
CA ARG A 99 -7.57 10.02 -9.22
C ARG A 99 -8.42 9.71 -7.99
N PHE A 100 -8.66 8.44 -7.69
CA PHE A 100 -9.47 8.05 -6.54
C PHE A 100 -8.70 8.30 -5.23
N ALA A 101 -7.43 7.87 -5.18
CA ALA A 101 -6.51 8.20 -4.09
C ALA A 101 -6.33 9.72 -3.94
N ALA A 102 -6.12 10.44 -5.05
CA ALA A 102 -5.97 11.89 -5.04
C ALA A 102 -7.19 12.61 -4.45
N ARG A 103 -8.40 12.10 -4.73
CA ARG A 103 -9.63 12.66 -4.19
C ARG A 103 -9.73 12.44 -2.68
N LEU A 104 -9.36 11.25 -2.19
CA LEU A 104 -9.34 10.96 -0.77
C LEU A 104 -8.32 11.82 -0.03
N ILE A 105 -7.09 11.89 -0.54
CA ILE A 105 -6.01 12.67 0.07
C ILE A 105 -6.41 14.15 0.17
N ARG A 106 -7.03 14.74 -0.86
CA ARG A 106 -7.52 16.14 -0.79
C ARG A 106 -8.59 16.38 0.28
N THR A 107 -9.32 15.35 0.69
CA THR A 107 -10.33 15.46 1.76
C THR A 107 -9.76 15.16 3.14
N HIS A 108 -8.49 14.79 3.23
CA HIS A 108 -7.83 14.50 4.50
C HIS A 108 -7.62 15.80 5.30
N PRO A 109 -7.97 15.84 6.60
CA PRO A 109 -7.95 17.07 7.40
C PRO A 109 -6.53 17.63 7.60
N ASP A 110 -5.52 16.75 7.63
CA ASP A 110 -4.11 17.15 7.73
C ASP A 110 -3.47 17.38 6.37
N TRP A 111 -4.20 17.19 5.26
CA TRP A 111 -3.63 17.42 3.93
C TRP A 111 -3.23 18.87 3.79
N ARG A 112 -1.93 19.06 3.61
CA ARG A 112 -1.36 20.36 3.27
C ARG A 112 -0.89 20.29 1.82
N PRO A 113 -1.54 20.99 0.89
CA PRO A 113 -1.02 21.07 -0.46
C PRO A 113 0.37 21.70 -0.38
N PRO A 114 1.38 21.15 -1.11
CA PRO A 114 2.67 21.80 -1.19
C PRO A 114 2.44 23.23 -1.66
N SER A 115 2.93 24.21 -0.90
CA SER A 115 2.89 25.60 -1.33
C SER A 115 3.49 25.72 -2.73
N GLU A 116 2.95 26.58 -3.59
CA GLU A 116 3.27 26.73 -5.02
C GLU A 116 4.79 26.83 -5.36
N ARG A 117 5.65 27.03 -4.36
CA ARG A 117 7.11 27.04 -4.47
C ARG A 117 7.78 25.67 -4.66
N SER A 118 7.09 24.55 -4.45
CA SER A 118 7.66 23.22 -4.76
C SER A 118 7.41 22.78 -6.21
N ALA A 119 6.73 23.60 -7.02
CA ALA A 119 6.49 23.36 -8.45
C ALA A 119 7.74 23.58 -9.33
N HIS A 120 8.95 23.43 -8.79
CA HIS A 120 10.20 23.48 -9.55
C HIS A 120 10.60 22.09 -10.08
N VAL A 121 9.68 21.45 -10.82
CA VAL A 121 10.03 20.56 -11.94
C VAL A 121 9.05 20.88 -13.07
N ARG A 122 9.18 22.09 -13.62
CA ARG A 122 8.54 22.48 -14.88
C ARG A 122 9.56 23.19 -15.76
N GLU A 123 10.31 22.39 -16.50
CA GLU A 123 10.70 22.76 -17.86
C GLU A 123 10.22 21.65 -18.79
N GLY A 124 9.17 21.94 -19.57
CA GLY A 124 8.99 21.22 -20.85
C GLY A 124 7.63 20.67 -21.24
N VAL A 125 6.56 20.69 -20.41
CA VAL A 125 5.26 20.14 -20.87
C VAL A 125 4.15 21.18 -20.81
N ALA A 126 3.78 21.64 -22.01
CA ALA A 126 2.73 22.62 -22.28
C ALA A 126 1.33 22.12 -21.90
N PRO A 127 0.38 23.03 -21.59
CA PRO A 127 -0.93 22.69 -21.03
C PRO A 127 -1.95 22.27 -22.09
N THR A 128 -1.65 21.24 -22.88
CA THR A 128 -2.58 20.71 -23.90
C THR A 128 -3.26 19.41 -23.45
N GLU A 129 -2.76 18.73 -22.42
CA GLU A 129 -3.27 17.42 -21.99
C GLU A 129 -4.59 17.46 -21.20
N THR A 130 -5.13 18.62 -20.82
CA THR A 130 -6.38 18.65 -20.02
C THR A 130 -7.64 18.31 -20.83
N ALA A 131 -7.59 18.36 -22.17
CA ALA A 131 -8.70 18.00 -23.05
C ALA A 131 -8.65 16.54 -23.50
N GLU A 132 -7.48 16.02 -23.91
CA GLU A 132 -7.33 14.62 -24.34
C GLU A 132 -7.44 13.63 -23.16
N PHE A 133 -7.04 14.03 -21.95
CA PHE A 133 -7.16 13.21 -20.73
C PHE A 133 -8.61 12.95 -20.29
N ARG A 134 -9.58 13.74 -20.79
CA ARG A 134 -11.00 13.57 -20.46
C ARG A 134 -11.70 12.57 -21.37
N ASP A 135 -11.26 12.44 -22.62
CA ASP A 135 -11.92 11.61 -23.64
C ASP A 135 -11.38 10.17 -23.69
N GLN A 136 -10.12 9.93 -23.31
CA GLN A 136 -9.52 8.59 -23.32
C GLN A 136 -9.97 7.69 -22.14
N TYR A 137 -10.65 8.25 -21.13
CA TYR A 137 -11.02 7.55 -19.89
C TYR A 137 -12.52 7.65 -19.55
N ALA A 138 -13.37 7.78 -20.57
CA ALA A 138 -14.73 7.23 -20.48
C ALA A 138 -14.62 5.75 -20.03
N PRO A 139 -15.52 5.23 -19.17
CA PRO A 139 -15.33 3.94 -18.51
C PRO A 139 -15.06 2.86 -19.54
N ALA A 140 -13.81 2.40 -19.60
CA ALA A 140 -13.45 1.26 -20.42
C ALA A 140 -14.24 0.07 -19.89
N ARG A 141 -15.11 -0.44 -20.77
CA ARG A 141 -15.93 -1.63 -20.59
C ARG A 141 -15.04 -2.80 -20.19
N GLU A 142 -15.58 -3.63 -19.31
CA GLU A 142 -15.24 -5.05 -19.05
C GLU A 142 -14.11 -5.58 -19.94
N GLY A 143 -12.89 -5.58 -19.41
CA GLY A 143 -11.71 -6.02 -20.14
C GLY A 143 -10.45 -5.95 -19.28
N GLY A 144 -10.55 -6.36 -18.01
CA GLY A 144 -9.39 -6.54 -17.15
C GLY A 144 -8.80 -7.92 -17.36
N LEU A 145 -7.50 -8.01 -17.65
CA LEU A 145 -6.75 -9.24 -17.45
C LEU A 145 -6.92 -9.64 -15.98
N ALA A 146 -7.75 -10.66 -15.76
CA ALA A 146 -7.86 -11.34 -14.49
C ALA A 146 -6.63 -12.24 -14.34
N ASP A 147 -5.83 -12.02 -13.30
CA ASP A 147 -5.02 -13.09 -12.76
C ASP A 147 -5.97 -14.24 -12.40
N ALA A 148 -5.80 -15.35 -13.10
CA ALA A 148 -6.73 -16.47 -13.21
C ALA A 148 -6.93 -17.28 -11.91
N HIS A 149 -6.55 -16.72 -10.75
CA HIS A 149 -6.60 -17.39 -9.45
C HIS A 149 -7.34 -16.59 -8.37
N SER A 150 -7.87 -15.40 -8.67
CA SER A 150 -8.66 -14.64 -7.68
C SER A 150 -10.02 -15.32 -7.43
N SER A 151 -10.25 -15.82 -6.21
CA SER A 151 -11.53 -16.45 -5.85
C SER A 151 -12.70 -15.46 -6.00
N ALA A 152 -13.86 -15.95 -6.44
CA ALA A 152 -15.04 -15.11 -6.63
C ALA A 152 -15.49 -14.41 -5.33
N THR A 153 -15.23 -15.04 -4.17
CA THR A 153 -15.54 -14.49 -2.85
C THR A 153 -14.60 -13.36 -2.46
N TRP A 154 -13.30 -13.49 -2.77
CA TRP A 154 -12.33 -12.42 -2.59
C TRP A 154 -12.64 -11.19 -3.44
N LEU A 155 -12.95 -11.40 -4.74
CA LEU A 155 -13.35 -10.32 -5.64
C LEU A 155 -14.60 -9.59 -5.14
N ALA A 156 -15.58 -10.32 -4.59
CA ALA A 156 -16.78 -9.74 -4.03
C ALA A 156 -16.49 -8.91 -2.77
N ALA A 157 -15.64 -9.41 -1.86
CA ALA A 157 -15.23 -8.69 -0.65
C ALA A 157 -14.47 -7.41 -0.97
N ARG A 158 -13.46 -7.50 -1.86
CA ARG A 158 -12.70 -6.35 -2.37
C ARG A 158 -13.64 -5.29 -2.97
N ASN A 159 -14.50 -5.69 -3.89
CA ASN A 159 -15.40 -4.75 -4.56
C ASN A 159 -16.40 -4.10 -3.58
N ALA A 160 -16.84 -4.82 -2.54
CA ALA A 160 -17.74 -4.28 -1.52
C ALA A 160 -17.06 -3.25 -0.62
N LEU A 161 -15.85 -3.57 -0.12
CA LEU A 161 -15.01 -2.60 0.60
C LEU A 161 -14.76 -1.38 -0.26
N HIS A 162 -14.34 -1.59 -1.52
CA HIS A 162 -13.97 -0.49 -2.41
C HIS A 162 -15.15 0.41 -2.75
N ARG A 163 -16.32 -0.17 -3.05
CA ARG A 163 -17.53 0.61 -3.31
C ARG A 163 -17.94 1.43 -2.09
N HIS A 164 -17.70 0.95 -0.89
CA HIS A 164 -18.06 1.69 0.32
C HIS A 164 -17.03 2.78 0.65
N ALA A 165 -15.77 2.40 0.78
CA ALA A 165 -14.66 3.28 1.15
C ALA A 165 -14.39 4.36 0.09
N TYR A 166 -14.43 3.99 -1.19
CA TYR A 166 -14.15 4.90 -2.32
C TYR A 166 -15.42 5.45 -3.00
N GLY A 167 -16.62 5.00 -2.60
CA GLY A 167 -17.91 5.44 -3.16
C GLY A 167 -18.54 6.65 -2.48
N ASN A 168 -17.75 7.53 -1.85
CA ASN A 168 -18.18 8.71 -1.07
C ASN A 168 -18.75 8.42 0.33
N CYS A 169 -18.30 7.38 1.04
CA CYS A 169 -18.60 7.34 2.48
C CYS A 169 -17.92 8.53 3.17
N PRO A 170 -18.67 9.44 3.82
CA PRO A 170 -18.09 10.63 4.46
C PRO A 170 -17.31 10.30 5.74
N HIS A 171 -17.33 9.04 6.18
CA HIS A 171 -16.74 8.60 7.44
C HIS A 171 -15.59 7.60 7.26
N CYS A 172 -15.29 7.19 6.03
CA CYS A 172 -14.15 6.32 5.73
C CYS A 172 -13.00 7.16 5.18
N TYR A 173 -11.82 7.00 5.78
CA TYR A 173 -10.55 7.59 5.36
C TYR A 173 -9.50 6.47 5.31
N PRO A 174 -9.48 5.68 4.21
CA PRO A 174 -8.71 4.44 4.11
C PRO A 174 -7.20 4.56 4.30
N PRO A 175 -6.51 5.64 3.87
CA PRO A 175 -5.05 5.76 4.05
C PRO A 175 -4.57 5.85 5.51
N LYS A 176 -5.46 5.77 6.50
CA LYS A 176 -5.12 5.77 7.94
C LYS A 176 -5.90 4.74 8.77
N ASP A 177 -6.40 3.67 8.14
CA ASP A 177 -7.27 2.65 8.78
C ASP A 177 -8.52 3.23 9.49
N ARG A 178 -8.94 4.46 9.13
CA ARG A 178 -10.12 5.10 9.71
C ARG A 178 -11.34 4.71 8.92
N TYR A 179 -11.80 3.50 9.13
CA TYR A 179 -13.06 3.04 8.62
C TYR A 179 -14.20 3.44 9.55
N CYS A 180 -15.35 3.81 8.98
CA CYS A 180 -16.59 3.78 9.75
C CYS A 180 -16.92 2.33 10.13
N VAL A 181 -17.87 2.10 11.06
CA VAL A 181 -18.25 0.74 11.50
C VAL A 181 -18.46 -0.23 10.33
N LYS A 182 -19.22 0.21 9.32
CA LYS A 182 -19.47 -0.57 8.10
C LYS A 182 -18.21 -0.78 7.25
N GLY A 183 -17.33 0.22 7.17
CA GLY A 183 -16.06 0.09 6.48
C GLY A 183 -15.13 -0.91 7.18
N ALA A 184 -15.12 -0.92 8.51
CA ALA A 184 -14.30 -1.82 9.31
C ALA A 184 -14.76 -3.27 9.10
N GLU A 185 -16.08 -3.51 9.13
CA GLU A 185 -16.65 -4.83 8.80
C GLU A 185 -16.27 -5.31 7.39
N LEU A 186 -16.27 -4.40 6.42
CA LEU A 186 -15.88 -4.71 5.04
C LEU A 186 -14.37 -4.94 4.92
N ARG A 187 -13.55 -4.23 5.71
CA ARG A 187 -12.10 -4.42 5.79
C ARG A 187 -11.78 -5.78 6.39
N THR A 188 -12.35 -6.12 7.55
CA THR A 188 -12.20 -7.46 8.16
C THR A 188 -12.60 -8.57 7.19
N ARG A 189 -13.68 -8.39 6.43
CA ARG A 189 -14.10 -9.37 5.42
C ARG A 189 -13.09 -9.50 4.27
N TYR A 190 -12.54 -8.38 3.82
CA TYR A 190 -11.51 -8.36 2.79
C TYR A 190 -10.22 -9.05 3.28
N ASP A 191 -9.76 -8.73 4.50
CA ASP A 191 -8.58 -9.33 5.10
C ASP A 191 -8.75 -10.85 5.24
N HIS A 192 -9.89 -11.31 5.77
CA HIS A 192 -10.22 -12.73 5.89
C HIS A 192 -10.16 -13.47 4.53
N GLU A 193 -10.78 -12.91 3.49
CA GLU A 193 -10.74 -13.53 2.16
C GLU A 193 -9.33 -13.49 1.54
N THR A 194 -8.52 -12.49 1.90
CA THR A 194 -7.14 -12.34 1.40
C THR A 194 -6.23 -13.40 2.01
N HIS A 195 -6.32 -13.62 3.34
CA HIS A 195 -5.66 -14.73 4.00
C HIS A 195 -6.12 -16.10 3.46
N ALA A 196 -7.42 -16.27 3.23
CA ALA A 196 -7.96 -17.50 2.66
C ALA A 196 -7.50 -17.75 1.21
N LEU A 197 -7.24 -16.69 0.43
CA LEU A 197 -6.66 -16.79 -0.91
C LEU A 197 -5.19 -17.22 -0.85
N GLY A 198 -4.42 -16.66 0.09
CA GLY A 198 -3.03 -17.05 0.35
C GLY A 198 -2.90 -18.54 0.68
N ALA A 199 -3.66 -19.01 1.68
CA ALA A 199 -3.62 -20.41 2.11
C ALA A 199 -3.97 -21.41 0.98
N ARG A 200 -4.92 -21.06 0.08
CA ARG A 200 -5.31 -21.94 -1.04
C ARG A 200 -4.26 -22.01 -2.15
N ASN A 201 -3.51 -20.93 -2.35
CA ASN A 201 -2.44 -20.91 -3.33
C ASN A 201 -1.23 -21.72 -2.83
N GLU A 202 -1.00 -21.75 -1.52
CA GLU A 202 0.01 -22.61 -0.89
C GLU A 202 -0.37 -24.10 -0.98
N GLU A 203 -1.64 -24.45 -0.77
CA GLU A 203 -2.14 -25.84 -0.90
C GLU A 203 -2.19 -26.35 -2.35
N SER A 204 -2.31 -25.45 -3.34
CA SER A 204 -2.35 -25.83 -4.77
C SER A 204 -0.97 -25.92 -5.42
N GLY A 205 0.09 -25.55 -4.69
CA GLY A 205 1.49 -25.59 -5.13
C GLY A 205 2.27 -26.84 -4.67
N ALA A 206 1.61 -27.78 -3.99
CA ALA A 206 2.16 -29.08 -3.55
C ALA A 206 1.70 -30.23 -4.46
#